data_AF-A0A839N0U3-F1
#
_entry.id   AF-A0A839N0U3-F1
#
_cell.length_a   1.000
_cell.length_b   1.000
_cell.length_c   1.000
_cell.angle_alpha   90.00
_cell.angle_beta   90.00
_cell.angle_gamma   90.00
#
_symmetry.space_group_name_H-M   'P 1'
#
loop_
_entity.id
_entity.type
_entity.pdbx_description
1 polymer ?
#
loop_
_entity_poly.entity_id
_entity_poly.type
_entity_poly.pdbx_seq_one_letter_code
_entity_poly.pdbx_strand_id
1 'polypeptide(L)' 'MDHNRLIDQLPDMLAVAVRLDDAGHPAETIGCALGIPVQSVRNLLVVAHCKLDHLAADEPTGSTSRSSSAAGLDTV' A
#
# COMPACT_ATOMS: atom_id res chain seq x y z
N MET A 1 3.85 9.93 -3.95
CA MET A 1 3.57 8.79 -3.07
C MET A 1 4.62 7.74 -3.36
N ASP A 2 5.38 7.31 -2.36
CA ASP A 2 6.43 6.31 -2.57
C ASP A 2 5.80 4.91 -2.58
N HIS A 3 5.44 4.41 -3.77
CA HIS A 3 4.82 3.07 -3.97
C HIS A 3 5.56 1.96 -3.20
N ASN A 4 6.90 2.00 -3.21
CA ASN A 4 7.73 1.05 -2.47
C ASN A 4 7.49 1.07 -0.95
N ARG A 5 7.21 2.25 -0.36
CA ARG A 5 6.94 2.36 1.09
C ARG A 5 5.56 1.81 1.47
N LEU A 6 4.60 1.82 0.54
CA LEU A 6 3.30 1.18 0.76
C LEU A 6 3.44 -0.34 0.65
N ILE A 7 4.24 -0.83 -0.31
CA ILE A 7 4.57 -2.26 -0.42
C ILE A 7 5.26 -2.76 0.87
N ASP A 8 6.16 -1.98 1.46
CA ASP A 8 6.85 -2.35 2.71
C ASP A 8 5.90 -2.53 3.92
N GLN A 9 4.68 -2.01 3.86
CA GLN A 9 3.65 -2.16 4.90
C GLN A 9 2.76 -3.39 4.69
N LEU A 10 2.86 -4.07 3.55
CA LEU A 10 2.15 -5.31 3.32
C LEU A 10 2.79 -6.47 4.10
N PRO A 11 2.01 -7.53 4.42
CA PRO A 11 2.58 -8.81 4.82
C PRO A 11 3.60 -9.33 3.81
N ASP A 12 4.71 -9.90 4.28
CA ASP A 12 5.89 -10.29 3.49
C ASP A 12 5.54 -11.01 2.18
N MET A 13 4.66 -12.01 2.23
CA MET A 13 4.26 -12.79 1.06
C MET A 13 3.56 -11.93 -0.01
N LEU A 14 2.73 -10.96 0.40
CA LEU A 14 2.05 -10.05 -0.53
C LEU A 14 3.02 -9.01 -1.09
N ALA A 15 3.92 -8.48 -0.25
CA ALA A 15 4.94 -7.55 -0.68
C ALA A 15 5.86 -8.16 -1.76
N VAL A 16 6.30 -9.40 -1.55
CA VAL A 16 7.11 -10.13 -2.53
C VAL A 16 6.32 -10.42 -3.80
N ALA A 17 5.06 -10.84 -3.69
CA ALA A 17 4.21 -11.09 -4.86
C ALA A 17 4.09 -9.85 -5.75
N VAL A 18 3.79 -8.69 -5.16
CA VAL A 18 3.65 -7.42 -5.88
C VAL A 18 4.97 -7.00 -6.53
N ARG A 19 6.09 -7.09 -5.82
CA ARG A 19 7.40 -6.72 -6.40
C ARG A 19 7.79 -7.57 -7.59
N LEU A 20 7.46 -8.87 -7.56
CA LEU A 20 7.75 -9.76 -8.69
C LEU A 20 6.82 -9.48 -9.87
N ASP A 21 5.55 -9.18 -9.61
CA ASP A 21 4.56 -8.78 -10.64
C ASP A 21 4.93 -7.44 -11.28
N ASP A 22 5.28 -6.42 -10.47
CA ASP A 22 5.78 -5.12 -10.92
C ASP A 22 7.07 -5.23 -11.74
N ALA A 23 7.92 -6.22 -11.45
CA ALA A 23 9.10 -6.54 -12.24
C ALA A 23 8.79 -7.29 -13.55
N GLY A 24 7.53 -7.61 -13.82
CA GLY A 24 7.07 -8.28 -15.03
C GLY A 24 7.31 -9.80 -15.04
N HIS A 25 7.52 -10.42 -13.87
CA HIS A 25 7.68 -11.87 -13.82
C HIS A 25 6.35 -12.60 -14.08
N PRO A 26 6.39 -13.73 -14.79
CA PRO A 26 5.19 -14.50 -15.07
C PRO A 26 4.68 -15.23 -13.80
N ALA A 27 3.40 -15.57 -13.78
CA ALA A 27 2.73 -16.17 -12.61
C ALA A 27 3.39 -17.48 -12.17
N GLU A 28 3.96 -18.25 -13.09
CA GLU A 28 4.72 -19.47 -12.79
C GLU A 28 5.96 -19.20 -11.94
N THR A 29 6.70 -18.13 -12.27
CA THR A 29 7.88 -17.70 -11.51
C THR A 29 7.47 -17.19 -10.13
N ILE A 30 6.40 -16.41 -10.05
CA ILE A 30 5.89 -15.88 -8.78
C ILE A 30 5.42 -17.03 -7.88
N GLY A 31 4.63 -17.97 -8.41
CA GLY A 31 4.14 -19.13 -7.66
C GLY A 31 5.29 -20.01 -7.15
N CYS A 32 6.29 -20.25 -8.00
CA CYS A 32 7.51 -20.97 -7.62
C CYS A 32 8.28 -20.26 -6.49
N ALA A 33 8.51 -18.95 -6.61
CA ALA A 33 9.23 -18.15 -5.62
C ALA A 33 8.53 -18.12 -4.26
N LEU A 34 7.19 -18.10 -4.26
CA LEU A 34 6.37 -18.04 -3.04
C LEU A 34 6.01 -19.42 -2.49
N GLY A 35 6.33 -20.51 -3.19
CA GLY A 35 5.98 -21.87 -2.79
C GLY A 35 4.47 -22.14 -2.80
N ILE A 36 3.73 -21.50 -3.71
CA ILE A 36 2.27 -21.64 -3.83
C ILE A 36 1.86 -22.15 -5.22
N PRO A 37 0.66 -22.73 -5.36
CA PRO A 37 0.14 -23.11 -6.68
C PRO A 37 -0.01 -21.89 -7.61
N VAL A 38 0.32 -22.05 -8.89
CA VAL A 38 0.23 -20.97 -9.89
C VAL A 38 -1.18 -20.40 -9.99
N GLN A 39 -2.21 -21.24 -9.88
CA GLN A 39 -3.61 -20.81 -9.87
C GLN A 39 -3.98 -19.88 -8.70
N SER A 40 -3.20 -19.88 -7.62
CA SER A 40 -3.40 -19.02 -6.44
C SER A 40 -2.79 -17.64 -6.61
N VAL A 41 -1.82 -17.46 -7.51
CA VAL A 41 -1.06 -16.21 -7.69
C VAL A 41 -1.99 -15.04 -8.03
N ARG A 42 -2.95 -15.26 -8.93
CA ARG A 42 -3.91 -14.21 -9.33
C ARG A 42 -4.72 -13.69 -8.14
N ASN A 43 -5.24 -14.59 -7.32
CA ASN A 43 -6.05 -14.20 -6.16
C ASN A 43 -5.18 -13.49 -5.11
N LEU A 44 -3.93 -13.93 -4.94
CA LEU A 44 -2.98 -13.29 -4.04
C LEU A 44 -2.70 -11.84 -4.45
N LEU A 45 -2.46 -11.59 -5.74
CA LEU A 45 -2.24 -10.25 -6.28
C LEU A 45 -3.46 -9.35 -6.13
N VAL A 46 -4.67 -9.88 -6.35
CA VAL A 46 -5.92 -9.12 -6.09
C VAL A 46 -5.99 -8.67 -4.63
N VAL A 47 -5.72 -9.57 -3.68
CA VAL A 47 -5.71 -9.23 -2.25
C VAL A 47 -4.63 -8.21 -1.91
N ALA A 48 -3.44 -8.34 -2.50
CA ALA A 48 -2.34 -7.40 -2.31
C ALA A 48 -2.69 -6.00 -2.81
N HIS A 49 -3.25 -5.88 -4.02
CA HIS A 49 -3.68 -4.60 -4.59
C HIS A 49 -4.80 -3.95 -3.77
N CYS A 50 -5.82 -4.70 -3.35
CA CYS A 50 -6.86 -4.15 -2.48
C CYS A 50 -6.30 -3.60 -1.16
N LYS A 51 -5.29 -4.25 -0.59
CA LYS A 51 -4.63 -3.76 0.62
C LYS A 51 -3.79 -2.51 0.36
N LEU A 52 -3.09 -2.44 -0.78
CA LEU A 52 -2.36 -1.24 -1.19
C LEU A 52 -3.29 -0.05 -1.40
N ASP A 53 -4.41 -0.26 -2.06
CA ASP A 53 -5.43 0.78 -2.28
C ASP A 53 -5.95 1.32 -0.92
N HIS A 54 -6.16 0.43 0.05
CA HIS A 54 -6.58 0.83 1.39
C HIS A 54 -5.49 1.63 2.14
N LEU A 55 -4.23 1.17 2.10
CA LEU A 55 -3.11 1.89 2.71
C LEU A 55 -2.88 3.27 2.07
N ALA A 56 -3.04 3.36 0.75
CA ALA A 56 -2.94 4.62 0.02
C ALA A 56 -4.08 5.59 0.35
N ALA A 57 -5.27 5.07 0.68
CA ALA A 57 -6.42 5.87 1.11
C ALA A 57 -6.34 6.31 2.58
N ASP A 58 -5.74 5.49 3.44
CA ASP A 58 -5.62 5.76 4.88
C ASP A 58 -4.50 6.76 5.22
N GLU A 59 -3.50 6.94 4.37
CA GLU A 59 -2.50 8.00 4.53
C GLU A 59 -3.16 9.37 4.31
N PRO A 60 -3.40 10.16 5.36
CA PRO A 60 -4.08 11.44 5.21
C PRO A 60 -3.15 12.35 4.42
N THR A 61 -3.63 12.77 3.26
CA THR A 61 -2.98 13.79 2.44
C THR A 61 -2.97 15.11 3.23
N GLY A 62 -1.91 15.34 3.99
CA GLY A 62 -1.63 16.63 4.61
C GLY A 62 -1.96 16.72 6.10
N SER A 63 -0.91 16.57 6.90
CA SER A 63 -0.63 17.53 7.96
C SER A 63 -0.73 18.96 7.40
N THR A 64 -1.88 19.62 7.58
CA THR A 64 -2.01 21.08 7.57
C THR A 64 -3.06 21.44 8.61
N SER A 65 -2.76 21.17 9.88
CA SER A 65 -3.28 22.00 10.97
C SER A 65 -2.56 23.35 10.90
N ARG A 66 -3.00 24.21 9.98
CA ARG A 66 -2.84 25.65 10.18
C ARG A 66 -3.81 26.01 11.31
N SER A 67 -3.32 25.95 12.55
CA SER A 67 -3.88 26.73 13.64
C SER A 67 -3.76 28.19 13.26
N SER A 68 -4.74 28.69 12.51
CA SER A 68 -4.94 30.12 12.33
C SER A 68 -5.09 30.73 13.70
N SER A 69 -4.20 31.68 13.97
CA SER A 69 -4.05 32.45 15.19
C SER A 69 -5.35 32.72 15.91
N ALA A 70 -5.30 32.49 17.23
CA ALA A 70 -6.17 33.12 18.19
C ALA A 70 -6.33 34.62 17.87
N ALA A 71 -7.51 34.99 17.37
CA ALA A 71 -8.02 36.34 17.52
C ALA A 71 -8.76 36.37 18.86
N GLY A 72 -7.99 36.64 19.92
CA GLY A 72 -8.55 37.28 21.09
C GLY A 72 -8.87 38.74 20.72
N LEU A 73 -10.08 39.18 21.03
CA LEU A 73 -10.40 40.51 21.56
C LEU A 73 -11.83 40.37 22.14
N ASP A 74 -11.96 40.09 23.44
CA ASP A 74 -12.20 41.09 24.51
C ASP A 74 -13.52 41.88 24.27
N THR A 75 -14.64 41.49 24.90
CA THR A 75 -15.12 41.92 26.24
C THR A 75 -15.88 43.27 26.21
N VAL A 76 -17.16 43.18 26.64
CA VAL A 76 -18.22 44.18 26.97
C VAL A 76 -18.91 44.94 25.84
#